data_AF-A0A9P4QTF5-F1
#
_entry.id   AF-A0A9P4QTF5-F1
#
_cell.length_a   1.000
_cell.length_b   1.000
_cell.length_c   1.000
_cell.angle_alpha   90.00
_cell.angle_beta   90.00
_cell.angle_gamma   90.00
#
_symmetry.space_group_name_H-M   'P 1'
#
loop_
_entity.id
_entity.type
_entity.pdbx_description
1 polymer ?
#
loop_
_entity_poly.entity_id
_entity_poly.type
_entity_poly.pdbx_seq_one_letter_code
_entity_poly.pdbx_strand_id
1 'polypeptide(L)'
;MALIRLLQRKLDGAIVFREPTSDPVPAYAILSHTWGKEEVTFQDIEAKGGKCKSISKAGWAKIQFCAEQATADGLQYFWVDTCCIDKRNAVELGAAINSMFRWYQNAARCYVYLSDVSKLSKSDNGAGGERAWEKAFRTSRWFTRGWTLQELIAPRLVDFFSAEGQRLGSKLSLTAEIHEITGIPEKALQSDALSSFSIRERRSWAERRTTTIEEDNVYCLLGIFDVSMALIYGERRDQAFRRLEEEIHKLYKGADFEQYAVKLNLRSFPEAAQFVAREEELSEMHELLYDYSSRAAVVLHGLGGIGKTQLAMEYIRRHKEKYTAIFWLNANDEDSLQLSFRDIAKRVLQSHPSTRVLSSVDLEGDLDRVVSAVKAWLDLQGNARWLLIFDNYDNPRISNKSDRSTIDIRQYLPESDQGLIIITTRSARVTQGRRLHVQKLAGLEDGLKILSNTSGREGVANDPGARELVSKLDGLPLALSTAGAYLEHVTDSFAEYLRLYEASWLELQTTSPTLSSYEDRSLYTTWQVTFDQIRKQNAASAQFLKLWAYFDKQDVWFGLIQHARSTDDEWIRKLAENKVSFNKAVRLLCEYGLAHPEPSLG
;
A
#
# COMPACT_ATOMS: atom_id res chain seq x y z
N MET A 1 -8.88 -22.05 1.73
CA MET A 1 -8.02 -21.45 2.78
C MET A 1 -7.96 -22.41 3.96
N ALA A 2 -6.77 -22.69 4.48
CA ALA A 2 -6.64 -23.49 5.70
C ALA A 2 -7.16 -22.70 6.91
N LEU A 3 -7.93 -23.36 7.79
CA LEU A 3 -8.33 -22.77 9.06
C LEU A 3 -7.09 -22.70 9.98
N ILE A 4 -6.75 -21.50 10.44
CA ILE A 4 -5.67 -21.32 11.42
C ILE A 4 -6.15 -21.76 12.80
N ARG A 5 -5.43 -22.71 13.40
CA ARG A 5 -5.67 -23.17 14.78
C ARG A 5 -4.82 -22.34 15.74
N LEU A 6 -5.45 -21.67 16.70
CA LEU A 6 -4.77 -20.83 17.68
C LEU A 6 -4.78 -21.46 19.07
N LEU A 7 -3.77 -21.11 19.88
CA LEU A 7 -3.72 -21.38 21.30
C LEU A 7 -4.20 -20.16 22.09
N GLN A 8 -4.73 -20.41 23.28
CA GLN A 8 -5.16 -19.41 24.25
C GLN A 8 -4.60 -19.74 25.62
N ARG A 9 -4.04 -18.76 26.31
CA ARG A 9 -3.73 -18.86 27.74
C ARG A 9 -4.94 -18.43 28.57
N LYS A 10 -5.43 -19.32 29.45
CA LYS A 10 -6.51 -19.04 30.41
C LYS A 10 -5.94 -18.36 31.66
N LEU A 11 -6.83 -17.74 32.45
CA LEU A 11 -6.47 -17.08 33.72
C LEU A 11 -5.81 -18.04 34.73
N ASP A 12 -6.13 -19.33 34.68
CA ASP A 12 -5.53 -20.37 35.53
C ASP A 12 -4.14 -20.84 35.05
N GLY A 13 -3.57 -20.13 34.07
CA GLY A 13 -2.29 -20.42 33.43
C GLY A 13 -2.33 -21.56 32.40
N ALA A 14 -3.47 -22.22 32.21
CA ALA A 14 -3.56 -23.31 31.25
C ALA A 14 -3.57 -22.80 29.81
N ILE A 15 -2.88 -23.52 28.93
CA ILE A 15 -2.86 -23.28 27.49
C ILE A 15 -3.82 -24.27 26.83
N VAL A 16 -4.76 -23.76 26.04
CA VAL A 16 -5.75 -24.57 25.32
C VAL A 16 -5.82 -24.23 23.84
N PHE A 17 -6.32 -25.15 23.02
CA PHE A 17 -6.78 -24.78 21.68
C PHE A 17 -8.00 -23.85 21.76
N ARG A 18 -8.03 -22.82 20.92
CA ARG A 18 -9.22 -22.00 20.70
C ARG A 18 -10.31 -22.88 20.08
N GLU A 19 -11.54 -22.74 20.58
CA GLU A 19 -12.70 -23.40 20.00
C GLU A 19 -12.93 -22.90 18.56
N PRO A 20 -13.25 -23.78 17.60
CA PRO A 20 -13.59 -23.36 16.24
C PRO A 20 -14.82 -22.45 16.27
N THR A 21 -14.70 -21.21 15.79
CA THR A 21 -15.84 -20.31 15.61
C THR A 21 -15.95 -19.88 14.14
N SER A 22 -17.14 -19.50 13.71
CA SER A 22 -17.40 -18.91 12.39
C SER A 22 -16.91 -17.46 12.27
N ASP A 23 -16.36 -16.89 13.35
CA ASP A 23 -15.93 -15.49 13.42
C ASP A 23 -14.62 -15.26 12.67
N PRO A 24 -14.33 -14.01 12.26
CA PRO A 24 -13.01 -13.63 11.74
C PRO A 24 -11.88 -14.05 12.68
N VAL A 25 -10.71 -14.32 12.10
CA VAL A 25 -9.50 -14.67 12.87
C VAL A 25 -9.14 -13.49 13.78
N PRO A 26 -9.11 -13.66 15.12
CA PRO A 26 -8.81 -12.59 16.06
C PRO A 26 -7.33 -12.19 15.96
N ALA A 27 -6.95 -11.04 16.54
CA ALA A 27 -5.53 -10.70 16.66
C ALA A 27 -4.77 -11.77 17.46
N TYR A 28 -3.61 -12.19 16.93
CA TYR A 28 -2.77 -13.21 17.56
C TYR A 28 -1.28 -12.87 17.46
N ALA A 29 -0.51 -13.38 18.42
CA ALA A 29 0.94 -13.46 18.32
C ALA A 29 1.39 -14.72 17.59
N ILE A 30 2.56 -14.70 16.97
CA ILE A 30 3.14 -15.88 16.33
C ILE A 30 4.55 -16.14 16.83
N LEU A 31 4.88 -17.40 17.16
CA LEU A 31 6.22 -17.78 17.59
C LEU A 31 7.08 -18.15 16.38
N SER A 32 8.26 -17.55 16.30
CA SER A 32 9.34 -17.97 15.43
C SER A 32 10.45 -18.57 16.28
N HIS A 33 10.82 -19.82 16.01
CA HIS A 33 11.85 -20.50 16.79
C HIS A 33 12.52 -21.60 15.97
N THR A 34 13.68 -22.05 16.46
CA THR A 34 14.35 -23.21 15.87
C THR A 34 14.02 -24.47 16.67
N TRP A 35 13.62 -25.55 15.99
CA TRP A 35 13.23 -26.80 16.66
C TRP A 35 14.43 -27.45 17.34
N GLY A 36 14.26 -27.76 18.63
CA GLY A 36 15.25 -28.41 19.48
C GLY A 36 14.88 -29.85 19.80
N LYS A 37 15.39 -30.35 20.92
CA LYS A 37 15.02 -31.67 21.44
C LYS A 37 13.63 -31.57 22.08
N GLU A 38 12.82 -32.62 21.91
CA GLU A 38 11.51 -32.76 22.56
C GLU A 38 10.59 -31.56 22.32
N GLU A 39 10.29 -31.26 21.05
CA GLU A 39 9.24 -30.29 20.74
C GLU A 39 7.86 -30.82 21.15
N VAL A 40 7.01 -29.89 21.57
CA VAL A 40 5.60 -30.16 21.87
C VAL A 40 4.84 -30.22 20.56
N THR A 41 4.15 -31.32 20.31
CA THR A 41 3.37 -31.55 19.11
C THR A 41 1.88 -31.31 19.33
N PHE A 42 1.11 -31.29 18.26
CA PHE A 42 -0.35 -31.22 18.30
C PHE A 42 -0.93 -32.31 19.22
N GLN A 43 -0.44 -33.55 19.06
CA GLN A 43 -0.91 -34.71 19.83
C GLN A 43 -0.61 -34.58 21.33
N ASP A 44 0.48 -33.92 21.73
CA ASP A 44 0.79 -33.74 23.14
C ASP A 44 -0.25 -32.83 23.84
N ILE A 45 -0.74 -31.82 23.11
CA ILE A 45 -1.78 -30.91 23.61
C ILE A 45 -3.14 -31.61 23.58
N GLU A 46 -3.44 -32.33 22.49
CA GLU A 46 -4.69 -33.08 22.32
C GLU A 46 -4.84 -34.20 23.37
N ALA A 47 -3.77 -34.94 23.67
CA ALA A 47 -3.79 -36.03 24.67
C ALA A 47 -4.14 -35.55 26.08
N LYS A 48 -4.01 -34.25 26.37
CA LYS A 48 -4.47 -33.64 27.62
C LYS A 48 -5.85 -32.98 27.48
N GLY A 49 -6.68 -33.46 26.56
CA GLY A 49 -8.00 -32.92 26.27
C GLY A 49 -7.96 -31.50 25.69
N GLY A 50 -6.88 -31.16 25.00
CA GLY A 50 -6.66 -29.81 24.48
C GLY A 50 -6.34 -28.77 25.56
N LYS A 51 -6.02 -29.17 26.80
CA LYS A 51 -5.69 -28.27 27.93
C LYS A 51 -4.42 -28.71 28.65
N CYS A 52 -3.40 -27.86 28.64
CA CYS A 52 -2.10 -28.15 29.24
C CYS A 52 -1.64 -27.03 30.17
N LYS A 53 -1.28 -27.38 31.42
CA LYS A 53 -0.56 -26.46 32.34
C LYS A 53 0.96 -26.64 32.28
N SER A 54 1.39 -27.85 32.00
CA SER A 54 2.80 -28.22 31.83
C SER A 54 2.88 -29.45 30.94
N ILE A 55 3.92 -29.53 30.11
CA ILE A 55 4.31 -30.73 29.38
C ILE A 55 5.77 -31.00 29.72
N SER A 56 6.09 -32.24 30.07
CA SER A 56 7.45 -32.68 30.41
C SER A 56 8.29 -32.85 29.13
N LYS A 57 8.46 -31.76 28.39
CA LYS A 57 9.22 -31.67 27.14
C LYS A 57 9.94 -30.33 27.12
N ALA A 58 11.20 -30.32 26.71
CA ALA A 58 12.01 -29.10 26.68
C ALA A 58 11.38 -27.99 25.81
N GLY A 59 10.66 -28.35 24.72
CA GLY A 59 9.94 -27.40 23.88
C GLY A 59 8.81 -26.64 24.59
N TRP A 60 8.30 -27.13 25.72
CA TRP A 60 7.23 -26.47 26.48
C TRP A 60 7.62 -25.06 26.95
N ALA A 61 8.89 -24.84 27.28
CA ALA A 61 9.39 -23.53 27.71
C ALA A 61 9.17 -22.45 26.63
N LYS A 62 9.29 -22.79 25.35
CA LYS A 62 9.09 -21.86 24.23
C LYS A 62 7.61 -21.47 24.08
N ILE A 63 6.72 -22.45 24.24
CA ILE A 63 5.27 -22.24 24.22
C ILE A 63 4.84 -21.37 25.39
N GLN A 64 5.36 -21.65 26.59
CA GLN A 64 5.08 -20.87 27.79
C GLN A 64 5.58 -19.42 27.64
N PHE A 65 6.81 -19.24 27.17
CA PHE A 65 7.36 -17.92 26.83
C PHE A 65 6.43 -17.15 25.87
N CYS A 66 6.02 -17.78 24.77
CA CYS A 66 5.14 -17.15 23.79
C CYS A 66 3.80 -16.74 24.40
N ALA A 67 3.20 -17.61 25.23
CA ALA A 67 1.93 -17.34 25.90
C ALA A 67 2.05 -16.18 26.91
N GLU A 68 3.13 -16.12 27.66
CA GLU A 68 3.42 -15.06 28.63
C GLU A 68 3.68 -13.72 27.93
N GLN A 69 4.51 -13.71 26.88
CA GLN A 69 4.81 -12.50 26.11
C GLN A 69 3.59 -11.99 25.35
N ALA A 70 2.78 -12.87 24.75
CA ALA A 70 1.51 -12.49 24.13
C ALA A 70 0.57 -11.82 25.15
N THR A 71 0.47 -12.38 26.36
CA THR A 71 -0.32 -11.78 27.44
C THR A 71 0.19 -10.38 27.81
N ALA A 72 1.52 -10.21 27.92
CA ALA A 72 2.15 -8.93 28.25
C ALA A 72 1.88 -7.86 27.19
N ASP A 73 1.76 -8.25 25.92
CA ASP A 73 1.43 -7.36 24.80
C ASP A 73 -0.09 -7.23 24.55
N GLY A 74 -0.94 -7.73 25.47
CA GLY A 74 -2.40 -7.62 25.37
C GLY A 74 -3.06 -8.56 24.37
N LEU A 75 -2.36 -9.60 23.90
CA LEU A 75 -2.85 -10.60 22.95
C LEU A 75 -3.34 -11.86 23.67
N GLN A 76 -4.61 -12.20 23.45
CA GLN A 76 -5.24 -13.38 24.04
C GLN A 76 -4.85 -14.69 23.34
N TYR A 77 -4.54 -14.61 22.05
CA TYR A 77 -4.29 -15.77 21.19
C TYR A 77 -2.87 -15.76 20.64
N PHE A 78 -2.33 -16.94 20.43
CA PHE A 78 -1.02 -17.11 19.81
C PHE A 78 -0.93 -18.40 18.98
N TRP A 79 0.05 -18.47 18.10
CA TRP A 79 0.27 -19.61 17.20
C TRP A 79 1.70 -20.11 17.28
N VAL A 80 1.85 -21.43 17.24
CA VAL A 80 3.14 -22.14 17.25
C VAL A 80 3.07 -23.32 16.27
N ASP A 81 3.95 -23.35 15.28
CA ASP A 81 3.97 -24.33 14.19
C ASP A 81 4.13 -25.79 14.67
N THR A 82 4.80 -26.00 15.82
CA THR A 82 5.04 -27.34 16.37
C THR A 82 3.77 -28.03 16.84
N CYS A 83 2.81 -27.28 17.39
CA CYS A 83 1.61 -27.84 18.01
C CYS A 83 0.28 -27.30 17.49
N CYS A 84 0.29 -26.24 16.66
CA CYS A 84 -0.91 -25.72 16.03
C CYS A 84 -1.21 -26.38 14.68
N ILE A 85 -0.29 -27.18 14.13
CA ILE A 85 -0.49 -27.95 12.89
C ILE A 85 -0.46 -29.44 13.25
N ASP A 86 -1.47 -30.19 12.83
CA ASP A 86 -1.39 -31.66 12.84
C ASP A 86 -0.51 -32.15 11.68
N LYS A 87 0.77 -32.33 11.98
CA LYS A 87 1.77 -32.82 11.02
C LYS A 87 1.55 -34.28 10.60
N ARG A 88 0.66 -35.04 11.25
CA ARG A 88 0.28 -36.40 10.81
C ARG A 88 -0.78 -36.38 9.72
N ASN A 89 -1.50 -35.27 9.57
CA ASN A 89 -2.49 -35.07 8.53
C ASN A 89 -1.83 -34.36 7.33
N ALA A 90 -1.51 -35.11 6.27
CA ALA A 90 -0.84 -34.57 5.09
C ALA A 90 -1.65 -33.47 4.38
N VAL A 91 -2.99 -33.54 4.43
CA VAL A 91 -3.87 -32.50 3.85
C VAL A 91 -3.77 -31.22 4.65
N GLU A 92 -3.83 -31.31 5.98
CA GLU A 92 -3.66 -30.15 6.85
C GLU A 92 -2.26 -29.55 6.72
N LEU A 93 -1.22 -30.38 6.74
CA LEU A 93 0.17 -29.95 6.59
C LEU A 93 0.41 -29.22 5.27
N GLY A 94 -0.10 -29.77 4.17
CA GLY A 94 -0.01 -29.14 2.85
C GLY A 94 -0.72 -27.79 2.80
N ALA A 95 -1.93 -27.71 3.35
CA ALA A 95 -2.70 -26.47 3.40
C ALA A 95 -2.03 -25.43 4.34
N ALA A 96 -1.42 -25.88 5.44
CA ALA A 96 -0.72 -25.03 6.39
C ALA A 96 0.55 -24.42 5.80
N ILE A 97 1.40 -25.23 5.15
CA ILE A 97 2.64 -24.73 4.51
C ILE A 97 2.32 -23.68 3.44
N ASN A 98 1.29 -23.92 2.61
CA ASN A 98 0.84 -22.95 1.61
C ASN A 98 0.20 -21.68 2.22
N SER A 99 -0.17 -21.69 3.50
CA SER A 99 -0.79 -20.55 4.21
C SER A 99 0.16 -19.85 5.19
N MET A 100 1.30 -20.47 5.52
CA MET A 100 2.16 -20.08 6.63
C MET A 100 2.67 -18.64 6.48
N PHE A 101 3.13 -18.25 5.29
CA PHE A 101 3.58 -16.87 5.04
C PHE A 101 2.49 -15.85 5.37
N ARG A 102 1.25 -16.10 4.94
CA ARG A 102 0.11 -15.22 5.23
C ARG A 102 -0.22 -15.20 6.73
N TRP A 103 -0.05 -16.32 7.44
CA TRP A 103 -0.22 -16.36 8.89
C TRP A 103 0.84 -15.56 9.63
N TYR A 104 2.09 -15.58 9.18
CA TYR A 104 3.13 -14.69 9.71
C TYR A 104 2.86 -13.22 9.35
N GLN A 105 2.41 -12.94 8.13
CA GLN A 105 2.08 -11.59 7.67
C GLN A 105 0.93 -10.95 8.46
N ASN A 106 -0.09 -11.73 8.80
CA ASN A 106 -1.28 -11.27 9.52
C ASN A 106 -1.13 -11.30 11.05
N ALA A 107 -0.02 -11.81 11.58
CA ALA A 107 0.21 -11.81 13.02
C ALA A 107 0.37 -10.37 13.53
N ALA A 108 -0.22 -10.07 14.68
CA ALA A 108 -0.08 -8.75 15.32
C ALA A 108 1.37 -8.53 15.79
N ARG A 109 2.03 -9.59 16.27
CA ARG A 109 3.46 -9.61 16.63
C ARG A 109 4.07 -10.99 16.35
N CYS A 110 5.30 -11.00 15.87
CA CYS A 110 6.13 -12.19 15.77
C CYS A 110 7.23 -12.16 16.84
N TYR A 111 7.28 -13.17 17.69
CA TYR A 111 8.31 -13.32 18.71
C TYR A 111 9.36 -14.31 18.23
N VAL A 112 10.59 -13.84 18.03
CA VAL A 112 11.73 -14.69 17.67
C VAL A 112 12.43 -15.12 18.95
N TYR A 113 12.32 -16.40 19.30
CA TYR A 113 12.96 -16.98 20.48
C TYR A 113 14.29 -17.64 20.12
N LEU A 114 15.40 -17.04 20.54
CA LEU A 114 16.76 -17.49 20.24
C LEU A 114 17.32 -18.33 21.40
N SER A 115 17.14 -19.65 21.33
CA SER A 115 17.61 -20.58 22.37
C SER A 115 19.13 -20.66 22.51
N ASP A 116 19.89 -20.13 21.56
CA ASP A 116 21.36 -20.13 21.51
C ASP A 116 21.99 -18.76 21.79
N VAL A 117 21.19 -17.76 22.17
CA VAL A 117 21.66 -16.42 22.52
C VAL A 117 21.31 -16.13 23.97
N SER A 118 22.31 -15.88 24.81
CA SER A 118 22.13 -15.48 26.20
C SER A 118 22.50 -14.02 26.40
N LYS A 119 21.69 -13.29 27.16
CA LYS A 119 22.02 -11.90 27.57
C LYS A 119 22.93 -11.87 28.80
N LEU A 120 23.10 -13.00 29.48
CA LEU A 120 23.84 -13.17 30.73
C LEU A 120 25.21 -13.81 30.49
N SER A 121 26.01 -13.34 29.52
CA SER A 121 27.35 -13.91 29.31
C SER A 121 28.29 -13.58 30.47
N LYS A 122 28.72 -14.61 31.19
CA LYS A 122 29.75 -14.56 32.25
C LYS A 122 31.15 -14.76 31.65
N SER A 123 31.64 -13.85 30.81
CA SER A 123 33.08 -13.64 30.54
C SER A 123 33.28 -12.60 29.44
N ASP A 124 33.69 -11.38 29.80
CA ASP A 124 35.02 -10.88 29.42
C ASP A 124 35.35 -9.63 30.23
N ASN A 125 36.62 -9.53 30.60
CA ASN A 125 37.17 -8.51 31.49
C ASN A 125 36.78 -7.08 31.08
N GLY A 126 36.08 -6.37 31.97
CA GLY A 126 36.19 -4.91 32.09
C GLY A 126 35.57 -4.02 30.99
N ALA A 127 34.83 -4.56 30.02
CA ALA A 127 34.12 -3.74 29.01
C ALA A 127 32.66 -4.18 28.86
N GLY A 128 31.86 -3.98 29.92
CA GLY A 128 30.42 -4.23 29.90
C GLY A 128 29.68 -3.20 29.06
N GLY A 129 29.62 -3.40 27.74
CA GLY A 129 28.75 -2.62 26.84
C GLY A 129 27.33 -3.19 26.78
N GLU A 130 26.34 -2.34 26.47
CA GLU A 130 24.90 -2.65 26.33
C GLU A 130 24.54 -3.80 25.37
N ARG A 131 25.51 -4.39 24.66
CA ARG A 131 25.35 -5.39 23.59
C ARG A 131 26.24 -6.64 23.70
N ALA A 132 26.53 -7.11 24.92
CA ALA A 132 27.34 -8.34 25.12
C ALA A 132 26.80 -9.61 24.41
N TRP A 133 25.52 -9.63 24.03
CA TRP A 133 24.85 -10.71 23.30
C TRP A 133 25.05 -10.66 21.77
N GLU A 134 25.56 -9.56 21.22
CA GLU A 134 25.59 -9.30 19.77
C GLU A 134 26.37 -10.37 19.00
N LYS A 135 27.51 -10.81 19.54
CA LYS A 135 28.32 -11.87 18.92
C LYS A 135 27.52 -13.18 18.80
N ALA A 136 26.82 -13.59 19.85
CA ALA A 136 26.00 -14.79 19.85
C ALA A 136 24.80 -14.65 18.90
N PHE A 137 24.19 -13.46 18.84
CA PHE A 137 23.11 -13.16 17.90
C PHE A 137 23.54 -13.30 16.44
N ARG A 138 24.70 -12.73 16.07
CA ARG A 138 25.25 -12.82 14.71
C ARG A 138 25.54 -14.26 14.27
N THR A 139 25.86 -15.14 15.21
CA THR A 139 26.11 -16.56 14.94
C THR A 139 24.91 -17.46 15.24
N SER A 140 23.75 -16.90 15.58
CA SER A 140 22.59 -17.70 15.96
C SER A 140 22.17 -18.59 14.80
N ARG A 141 21.89 -19.85 15.11
CA ARG A 141 21.38 -20.83 14.15
C ARG A 141 20.03 -20.43 13.56
N TRP A 142 19.30 -19.50 14.18
CA TRP A 142 18.03 -19.03 13.64
C TRP A 142 18.19 -18.39 12.26
N PHE A 143 19.29 -17.67 12.00
CA PHE A 143 19.56 -17.06 10.70
C PHE A 143 19.92 -18.06 9.60
N THR A 144 20.27 -19.30 9.97
CA THR A 144 20.69 -20.34 9.02
C THR A 144 19.60 -21.36 8.71
N ARG A 145 18.40 -21.25 9.30
CA ARG A 145 17.26 -22.14 9.00
C ARG A 145 16.44 -21.62 7.82
N GLY A 146 15.97 -22.53 6.96
CA GLY A 146 15.17 -22.17 5.77
C GLY A 146 13.84 -21.50 6.12
N TRP A 147 13.05 -22.14 6.98
CA TRP A 147 11.71 -21.67 7.37
C TRP A 147 11.72 -20.30 8.05
N THR A 148 12.74 -19.97 8.83
CA THR A 148 12.84 -18.67 9.52
C THR A 148 13.01 -17.48 8.56
N LEU A 149 13.25 -17.72 7.27
CA LEU A 149 13.28 -16.65 6.26
C LEU A 149 11.92 -15.97 6.14
N GLN A 150 10.85 -16.74 5.93
CA GLN A 150 9.51 -16.17 5.86
C GLN A 150 9.04 -15.63 7.22
N GLU A 151 9.52 -16.21 8.32
CA GLU A 151 9.20 -15.74 9.68
C GLU A 151 9.86 -14.39 10.01
N LEU A 152 10.97 -14.05 9.33
CA LEU A 152 11.62 -12.74 9.37
C LEU A 152 10.91 -11.72 8.46
N ILE A 153 10.63 -12.15 7.23
CA ILE A 153 10.20 -11.29 6.14
C ILE A 153 8.71 -10.95 6.22
N ALA A 154 7.85 -11.94 6.46
CA ALA A 154 6.40 -11.76 6.34
C ALA A 154 5.79 -10.85 7.42
N PRO A 155 6.12 -10.98 8.72
CA PRO A 155 5.50 -10.16 9.75
C PRO A 155 5.97 -8.70 9.69
N ARG A 156 5.05 -7.78 9.95
CA ARG A 156 5.38 -6.34 10.10
C ARG A 156 6.19 -6.08 11.36
N LEU A 157 5.76 -6.63 12.50
CA LEU A 157 6.41 -6.44 13.80
C LEU A 157 7.08 -7.75 14.24
N VAL A 158 8.40 -7.70 14.39
CA VAL A 158 9.23 -8.83 14.84
C VAL A 158 10.12 -8.36 16.00
N ASP A 159 10.04 -9.06 17.12
CA ASP A 159 10.84 -8.80 18.33
C ASP A 159 11.70 -10.03 18.66
N PHE A 160 13.00 -9.82 18.90
CA PHE A 160 13.98 -10.87 19.19
C PHE A 160 14.21 -11.01 20.70
N PHE A 161 14.23 -12.25 21.19
CA PHE A 161 14.37 -12.59 22.59
C PHE A 161 15.47 -13.63 22.82
N SER A 162 16.18 -13.50 23.94
CA SER A 162 17.22 -14.44 24.37
C SER A 162 16.63 -15.77 24.86
N ALA A 163 17.49 -16.74 25.16
CA ALA A 163 17.15 -18.01 25.78
C ALA A 163 16.53 -17.86 27.19
N GLU A 164 16.69 -16.69 27.82
CA GLU A 164 16.06 -16.34 29.10
C GLU A 164 14.75 -15.55 28.94
N GLY A 165 14.28 -15.35 27.71
CA GLY A 165 13.09 -14.56 27.40
C GLY A 165 13.30 -13.04 27.51
N GLN A 166 14.54 -12.56 27.52
CA GLN A 166 14.83 -11.12 27.57
C GLN A 166 14.88 -10.51 26.17
N ARG A 167 14.21 -9.37 25.99
CA ARG A 167 14.21 -8.65 24.70
C ARG A 167 15.62 -8.15 24.33
N LEU A 168 16.03 -8.45 23.10
CA LEU A 168 17.29 -8.06 22.49
C LEU A 168 17.12 -6.83 21.59
N GLY A 169 16.03 -6.78 20.84
CA GLY A 169 15.68 -5.68 19.93
C GLY A 169 14.52 -6.05 19.01
N SER A 170 14.11 -5.13 18.14
CA SER A 170 13.15 -5.40 17.06
C SER A 170 13.86 -5.56 15.72
N LYS A 171 13.15 -6.10 14.72
CA LYS A 171 13.64 -6.13 13.32
C LYS A 171 14.07 -4.74 12.83
N LEU A 172 13.33 -3.69 13.21
CA LEU A 172 13.68 -2.32 12.84
C LEU A 172 14.95 -1.84 13.57
N SER A 173 15.07 -2.06 14.88
CA SER A 173 16.23 -1.60 15.65
C SER A 173 17.52 -2.36 15.34
N LEU A 174 17.40 -3.56 14.75
CA LEU A 174 18.51 -4.45 14.39
C LEU A 174 18.65 -4.62 12.87
N THR A 175 18.13 -3.67 12.09
CA THR A 175 18.07 -3.78 10.62
C THR A 175 19.47 -3.97 10.00
N ALA A 176 20.45 -3.20 10.45
CA ALA A 176 21.82 -3.25 9.93
C ALA A 176 22.48 -4.60 10.23
N GLU A 177 22.36 -5.09 11.46
CA GLU A 177 22.91 -6.36 11.89
C GLU A 177 22.26 -7.53 11.11
N ILE A 178 20.93 -7.50 10.93
CA ILE A 178 20.21 -8.51 10.16
C ILE A 178 20.62 -8.47 8.68
N HIS A 179 20.78 -7.28 8.09
CA HIS A 179 21.27 -7.10 6.73
C HIS A 179 22.65 -7.73 6.55
N GLU A 180 23.59 -7.43 7.46
CA GLU A 180 24.95 -7.98 7.42
C GLU A 180 24.99 -9.51 7.55
N ILE A 181 24.16 -10.09 8.41
CA ILE A 181 24.08 -11.54 8.63
C ILE A 181 23.48 -12.25 7.40
N THR A 182 22.38 -11.71 6.88
CA THR A 182 21.52 -12.44 5.92
C THR A 182 21.74 -12.04 4.46
N GLY A 183 22.30 -10.87 4.20
CA GLY A 183 22.38 -10.26 2.86
C GLY A 183 21.04 -9.73 2.33
N ILE A 184 19.97 -9.78 3.14
CA ILE A 184 18.66 -9.26 2.77
C ILE A 184 18.71 -7.73 2.81
N PRO A 185 18.34 -7.00 1.74
CA PRO A 185 18.37 -5.54 1.74
C PRO A 185 17.56 -4.93 2.89
N GLU A 186 18.07 -3.86 3.52
CA GLU A 186 17.38 -3.18 4.63
C GLU A 186 15.93 -2.81 4.30
N LYS A 187 15.70 -2.41 3.05
CA LYS A 187 14.38 -2.13 2.48
C LYS A 187 13.39 -3.30 2.62
N ALA A 188 13.83 -4.53 2.36
CA ALA A 188 12.99 -5.72 2.53
C ALA A 188 12.67 -5.99 4.00
N LEU A 189 13.57 -5.61 4.92
CA LEU A 189 13.36 -5.74 6.37
C LEU A 189 12.43 -4.67 6.94
N GLN A 190 12.37 -3.49 6.30
CA GLN A 190 11.54 -2.34 6.69
C GLN A 190 10.11 -2.38 6.12
N SER A 191 9.71 -3.49 5.47
CA SER A 191 8.37 -3.74 4.91
C SER A 191 8.11 -3.18 3.50
N ASP A 192 9.15 -2.95 2.69
CA ASP A 192 8.95 -2.78 1.25
C ASP A 192 8.27 -4.04 0.68
N ALA A 193 7.38 -3.84 -0.30
CA ALA A 193 6.72 -4.95 -0.98
C ALA A 193 7.78 -5.88 -1.57
N LEU A 194 7.72 -7.19 -1.31
CA LEU A 194 8.71 -8.16 -1.80
C LEU A 194 8.91 -8.12 -3.31
N SER A 195 7.93 -7.60 -4.02
CA SER A 195 7.96 -7.44 -5.45
C SER A 195 8.88 -6.33 -5.96
N SER A 196 9.32 -5.40 -5.10
CA SER A 196 10.40 -4.47 -5.47
C SER A 196 11.76 -5.14 -5.64
N PHE A 197 11.87 -6.43 -5.28
CA PHE A 197 13.07 -7.24 -5.43
C PHE A 197 12.87 -8.27 -6.53
N SER A 198 13.88 -8.38 -7.41
CA SER A 198 13.86 -9.35 -8.51
C SER A 198 13.73 -10.78 -8.00
N ILE A 199 13.26 -11.70 -8.86
CA ILE A 199 13.17 -13.12 -8.52
C ILE A 199 14.53 -13.65 -8.05
N ARG A 200 15.62 -13.19 -8.70
CA ARG A 200 16.99 -13.55 -8.35
C ARG A 200 17.39 -13.05 -6.96
N GLU A 201 17.06 -11.81 -6.63
CA GLU A 201 17.34 -11.24 -5.30
C GLU A 201 16.55 -11.98 -4.21
N ARG A 202 15.25 -12.20 -4.39
CA ARG A 202 14.43 -12.93 -3.42
C ARG A 202 14.94 -14.36 -3.20
N ARG A 203 15.40 -15.02 -4.27
CA ARG A 203 16.00 -16.35 -4.21
C ARG A 203 17.31 -16.34 -3.42
N SER A 204 18.14 -15.30 -3.57
CA SER A 204 19.45 -15.25 -2.92
C SER A 204 19.35 -15.20 -1.39
N TRP A 205 18.23 -14.71 -0.85
CA TRP A 205 17.98 -14.66 0.60
C TRP A 205 17.93 -16.03 1.28
N ALA A 206 17.73 -17.11 0.50
CA ALA A 206 17.73 -18.48 1.00
C ALA A 206 19.06 -19.24 0.76
N GLU A 207 20.00 -18.69 -0.01
CA GLU A 207 21.22 -19.42 -0.43
C GLU A 207 22.09 -19.89 0.74
N ARG A 208 22.12 -19.13 1.85
CA ARG A 208 22.91 -19.45 3.05
C ARG A 208 22.11 -20.22 4.11
N ARG A 209 20.89 -20.64 3.79
CA ARG A 209 19.98 -21.31 4.72
C ARG A 209 19.93 -22.81 4.46
N THR A 210 19.59 -23.55 5.50
CA THR A 210 19.58 -25.02 5.53
C THR A 210 18.27 -25.53 6.13
N THR A 211 17.85 -26.71 5.67
CA THR A 211 16.66 -27.41 6.15
C THR A 211 16.99 -28.88 6.42
N THR A 212 16.13 -29.55 7.19
CA THR A 212 16.33 -30.97 7.54
C THR A 212 15.89 -31.89 6.40
N ILE A 213 14.80 -31.54 5.74
CA ILE A 213 14.26 -32.24 4.57
C ILE A 213 14.67 -31.42 3.35
N GLU A 214 15.25 -32.06 2.34
CA GLU A 214 15.90 -31.34 1.24
C GLU A 214 14.92 -30.46 0.44
N GLU A 215 13.67 -30.89 0.27
CA GLU A 215 12.60 -30.17 -0.41
C GLU A 215 12.14 -28.92 0.34
N ASP A 216 12.32 -28.87 1.67
CA ASP A 216 11.95 -27.69 2.46
C ASP A 216 12.80 -26.46 2.11
N ASN A 217 13.99 -26.63 1.49
CA ASN A 217 14.75 -25.51 0.92
C ASN A 217 13.97 -24.77 -0.19
N VAL A 218 12.97 -25.44 -0.75
CA VAL A 218 12.05 -24.90 -1.77
C VAL A 218 10.76 -24.47 -1.11
N TYR A 219 10.16 -25.32 -0.27
CA TYR A 219 8.85 -25.03 0.29
C TYR A 219 8.84 -23.83 1.25
N CYS A 220 9.98 -23.48 1.86
CA CYS A 220 10.10 -22.25 2.64
C CYS A 220 10.08 -20.96 1.81
N LEU A 221 10.16 -21.07 0.47
CA LEU A 221 10.13 -19.95 -0.47
C LEU A 221 8.73 -19.65 -1.04
N LEU A 222 7.76 -20.55 -0.87
CA LEU A 222 6.45 -20.45 -1.54
C LEU A 222 5.79 -19.08 -1.34
N GLY A 223 5.69 -18.64 -0.08
CA GLY A 223 5.08 -17.35 0.23
C GLY A 223 5.92 -16.13 -0.15
N ILE A 224 7.23 -16.27 -0.30
CA ILE A 224 8.11 -15.17 -0.79
C ILE A 224 7.83 -14.88 -2.27
N PHE A 225 7.39 -15.90 -3.01
CA PHE A 225 7.03 -15.81 -4.42
C PHE A 225 5.51 -15.79 -4.67
N ASP A 226 4.69 -15.78 -3.62
CA ASP A 226 3.23 -15.84 -3.71
C ASP A 226 2.73 -17.06 -4.53
N VAL A 227 3.42 -18.19 -4.41
CA VAL A 227 3.13 -19.45 -5.10
C VAL A 227 2.40 -20.41 -4.16
N SER A 228 1.46 -21.19 -4.71
CA SER A 228 0.94 -22.39 -4.07
C SER A 228 1.20 -23.62 -4.91
N MET A 229 1.68 -24.71 -4.29
CA MET A 229 1.94 -25.98 -4.97
C MET A 229 1.81 -27.18 -4.03
N ALA A 230 1.61 -28.38 -4.62
CA ALA A 230 1.57 -29.63 -3.85
C ALA A 230 2.94 -29.98 -3.26
N LEU A 231 2.96 -30.42 -2.00
CA LEU A 231 4.18 -30.89 -1.33
C LEU A 231 4.38 -32.38 -1.62
N ILE A 232 5.52 -32.72 -2.23
CA ILE A 232 5.89 -34.09 -2.59
C ILE A 232 7.24 -34.41 -1.95
N TYR A 233 7.20 -34.85 -0.70
CA TYR A 233 8.40 -35.31 0.01
C TYR A 233 8.95 -36.59 -0.61
N GLY A 234 10.24 -36.60 -0.94
CA GLY A 234 10.90 -37.65 -1.70
C GLY A 234 11.09 -37.33 -3.20
N GLU A 235 10.61 -36.18 -3.69
CA GLU A 235 10.85 -35.75 -5.07
C GLU A 235 12.27 -35.23 -5.32
N ARG A 236 13.06 -35.02 -4.26
CA ARG A 236 14.39 -34.39 -4.26
C ARG A 236 14.33 -32.88 -4.48
N ARG A 237 15.30 -32.17 -3.89
CA ARG A 237 15.36 -30.71 -3.89
C ARG A 237 15.30 -30.09 -5.28
N ASP A 238 16.06 -30.64 -6.24
CA ASP A 238 16.17 -30.07 -7.58
C ASP A 238 14.86 -30.23 -8.39
N GLN A 239 14.05 -31.25 -8.10
CA GLN A 239 12.72 -31.41 -8.73
C GLN A 239 11.69 -30.48 -8.10
N ALA A 240 11.68 -30.36 -6.77
CA ALA A 240 10.86 -29.37 -6.07
C ALA A 240 11.17 -27.95 -6.59
N PHE A 241 12.46 -27.62 -6.77
CA PHE A 241 12.87 -26.32 -7.32
C PHE A 241 12.36 -26.10 -8.74
N ARG A 242 12.43 -27.10 -9.63
CA ARG A 242 11.89 -26.96 -10.99
C ARG A 242 10.40 -26.66 -10.98
N ARG A 243 9.63 -27.34 -10.13
CA ARG A 243 8.20 -27.07 -9.97
C ARG A 243 7.93 -25.69 -9.38
N LEU A 244 8.71 -25.25 -8.39
CA LEU A 244 8.64 -23.88 -7.90
C LEU A 244 8.93 -22.88 -9.02
N GLU A 245 9.98 -23.10 -9.81
CA GLU A 245 10.31 -22.27 -10.96
C GLU A 245 9.18 -22.27 -11.99
N GLU A 246 8.54 -23.40 -12.25
CA GLU A 246 7.36 -23.50 -13.13
C GLU A 246 6.15 -22.74 -12.58
N GLU A 247 5.88 -22.78 -11.28
CA GLU A 247 4.78 -22.01 -10.68
C GLU A 247 5.09 -20.50 -10.61
N ILE A 248 6.33 -20.14 -10.26
CA ILE A 248 6.84 -18.77 -10.42
C ILE A 248 6.69 -18.37 -11.89
N HIS A 249 7.01 -19.24 -12.83
CA HIS A 249 6.83 -18.97 -14.25
C HIS A 249 5.34 -18.83 -14.58
N LYS A 250 4.44 -19.70 -14.14
CA LYS A 250 2.99 -19.53 -14.39
C LYS A 250 2.46 -18.18 -13.87
N LEU A 251 2.94 -17.74 -12.71
CA LEU A 251 2.61 -16.43 -12.14
C LEU A 251 3.27 -15.27 -12.92
N TYR A 252 4.58 -15.37 -13.18
CA TYR A 252 5.45 -14.26 -13.64
C TYR A 252 5.90 -14.33 -15.11
N LYS A 253 5.58 -15.40 -15.85
CA LYS A 253 5.85 -15.61 -17.28
C LYS A 253 4.93 -16.65 -17.96
N GLY A 254 4.13 -16.18 -18.91
CA GLY A 254 4.40 -16.63 -20.28
C GLY A 254 5.67 -15.93 -20.78
N ALA A 255 6.30 -16.41 -21.85
CA ALA A 255 7.51 -15.82 -22.43
C ALA A 255 7.42 -14.30 -22.77
N ASP A 256 6.24 -13.69 -22.67
CA ASP A 256 5.89 -12.32 -23.05
C ASP A 256 6.07 -11.24 -21.95
N PHE A 257 6.36 -11.58 -20.68
CA PHE A 257 6.31 -10.55 -19.62
C PHE A 257 7.38 -9.46 -19.79
N GLU A 258 8.60 -9.83 -20.20
CA GLU A 258 9.67 -8.87 -20.49
C GLU A 258 9.44 -8.15 -21.83
N GLN A 259 8.80 -8.79 -22.80
CA GLN A 259 8.59 -8.25 -24.15
C GLN A 259 7.70 -7.00 -24.15
N TYR A 260 6.80 -6.89 -23.19
CA TYR A 260 5.88 -5.76 -23.06
C TYR A 260 6.09 -4.98 -21.76
N ALA A 261 7.14 -5.29 -21.00
CA ALA A 261 7.42 -4.65 -19.72
C ALA A 261 7.72 -3.15 -19.90
N VAL A 262 6.91 -2.28 -19.32
CA VAL A 262 7.16 -0.83 -19.28
C VAL A 262 7.16 -0.40 -17.83
N LYS A 263 8.34 0.01 -17.32
CA LYS A 263 8.51 0.38 -15.91
C LYS A 263 7.52 1.48 -15.52
N LEU A 264 6.79 1.24 -14.43
CA LEU A 264 5.95 2.25 -13.78
C LEU A 264 6.80 3.09 -12.84
N ASN A 265 6.82 4.41 -13.05
CA ASN A 265 7.40 5.33 -12.08
C ASN A 265 6.32 5.80 -11.11
N LEU A 266 6.21 5.14 -9.96
CA LEU A 266 5.24 5.52 -8.93
C LEU A 266 5.59 6.85 -8.22
N ARG A 267 6.84 7.33 -8.33
CA ARG A 267 7.27 8.60 -7.71
C ARG A 267 6.69 9.83 -8.41
N SER A 268 6.15 9.64 -9.61
CA SER A 268 5.45 10.67 -10.38
C SER A 268 4.06 11.01 -9.82
N PHE A 269 3.55 10.23 -8.86
CA PHE A 269 2.20 10.41 -8.31
C PHE A 269 2.26 10.95 -6.87
N PRO A 270 1.46 11.96 -6.52
CA PRO A 270 1.41 12.49 -5.15
C PRO A 270 0.87 11.43 -4.18
N GLU A 271 1.65 11.12 -3.15
CA GLU A 271 1.30 10.16 -2.11
C GLU A 271 0.39 10.83 -1.08
N ALA A 272 -0.81 10.29 -0.85
CA ALA A 272 -1.55 10.61 0.35
C ALA A 272 -0.75 10.11 1.56
N ALA A 273 -0.57 10.96 2.59
CA ALA A 273 0.28 10.67 3.75
C ALA A 273 0.03 9.28 4.34
N GLN A 274 -1.22 8.80 4.35
CA GLN A 274 -1.60 7.39 4.50
C GLN A 274 -2.97 7.15 3.84
N PHE A 275 -3.14 6.02 3.13
CA PHE A 275 -4.44 5.56 2.66
C PHE A 275 -5.27 5.00 3.83
N VAL A 276 -6.53 5.41 3.95
CA VAL A 276 -7.42 5.06 5.06
C VAL A 276 -8.71 4.43 4.53
N ALA A 277 -9.14 3.35 5.19
CA ALA A 277 -10.35 2.59 4.90
C ALA A 277 -10.37 1.99 3.48
N ARG A 278 -11.58 1.66 2.98
CA ARG A 278 -11.85 1.21 1.59
C ARG A 278 -11.44 -0.22 1.23
N GLU A 279 -11.26 -1.11 2.20
CA GLU A 279 -10.90 -2.51 1.95
C GLU A 279 -12.02 -3.26 1.20
N GLU A 280 -13.28 -2.93 1.46
CA GLU A 280 -14.44 -3.49 0.78
C GLU A 280 -14.44 -3.06 -0.70
N GLU A 281 -14.31 -1.76 -0.99
CA GLU A 281 -14.26 -1.26 -2.37
C GLU A 281 -13.02 -1.76 -3.14
N LEU A 282 -11.87 -1.93 -2.48
CA LEU A 282 -10.68 -2.52 -3.10
C LEU A 282 -10.91 -4.00 -3.44
N SER A 283 -11.56 -4.75 -2.55
CA SER A 283 -11.90 -6.15 -2.78
C SER A 283 -12.92 -6.30 -3.90
N GLU A 284 -13.99 -5.50 -3.88
CA GLU A 284 -14.99 -5.47 -4.94
C GLU A 284 -14.37 -5.08 -6.28
N MET A 285 -13.57 -4.01 -6.34
CA MET A 285 -12.86 -3.63 -7.56
C MET A 285 -11.99 -4.78 -8.10
N HIS A 286 -11.31 -5.52 -7.22
CA HIS A 286 -10.53 -6.68 -7.61
C HIS A 286 -11.42 -7.78 -8.21
N GLU A 287 -12.53 -8.13 -7.58
CA GLU A 287 -13.46 -9.14 -8.10
C GLU A 287 -14.04 -8.75 -9.46
N LEU A 288 -14.43 -7.48 -9.63
CA LEU A 288 -14.99 -6.97 -10.88
C LEU A 288 -14.00 -7.02 -12.05
N LEU A 289 -12.69 -6.86 -11.78
CA LEU A 289 -11.62 -6.90 -12.80
C LEU A 289 -11.21 -8.34 -13.19
N TYR A 290 -11.62 -9.37 -12.45
CA TYR A 290 -11.20 -10.77 -12.67
C TYR A 290 -12.33 -11.68 -13.18
N ASP A 291 -13.50 -11.12 -13.48
CA ASP A 291 -14.63 -11.85 -14.06
C ASP A 291 -14.47 -11.98 -15.60
N TYR A 292 -14.44 -13.22 -16.10
CA TYR A 292 -13.98 -13.57 -17.46
C TYR A 292 -15.03 -13.43 -18.56
N SER A 293 -16.16 -12.77 -18.32
CA SER A 293 -17.29 -12.73 -19.27
C SER A 293 -17.22 -11.65 -20.35
N SER A 294 -16.39 -10.62 -20.19
CA SER A 294 -16.29 -9.45 -21.11
C SER A 294 -14.99 -8.67 -20.89
N ARG A 295 -14.72 -7.62 -21.69
CA ARG A 295 -13.64 -6.65 -21.42
C ARG A 295 -13.65 -6.22 -19.96
N ALA A 296 -12.55 -6.49 -19.27
CA ALA A 296 -12.44 -6.28 -17.84
C ALA A 296 -12.13 -4.81 -17.52
N ALA A 297 -13.21 -4.03 -17.42
CA ALA A 297 -13.18 -2.61 -17.12
C ALA A 297 -14.02 -2.30 -15.87
N VAL A 298 -13.48 -1.50 -14.95
CA VAL A 298 -14.21 -0.98 -13.77
C VAL A 298 -14.33 0.52 -13.85
N VAL A 299 -15.54 1.03 -13.59
CA VAL A 299 -15.86 2.45 -13.52
C VAL A 299 -16.09 2.83 -12.05
N LEU A 300 -15.09 3.48 -11.46
CA LEU A 300 -15.18 4.11 -10.16
C LEU A 300 -15.94 5.44 -10.33
N HIS A 301 -17.18 5.49 -9.87
CA HIS A 301 -17.97 6.73 -9.92
C HIS A 301 -18.39 7.20 -8.53
N GLY A 302 -18.55 8.51 -8.36
CA GLY A 302 -18.90 9.11 -7.07
C GLY A 302 -18.54 10.59 -7.01
N LEU A 303 -18.79 11.24 -5.88
CA LEU A 303 -18.60 12.68 -5.71
C LEU A 303 -17.16 13.17 -5.96
N GLY A 304 -17.00 14.46 -6.27
CA GLY A 304 -15.68 15.10 -6.32
C GLY A 304 -14.96 14.99 -4.97
N GLY A 305 -13.66 14.73 -4.96
CA GLY A 305 -12.89 14.62 -3.70
C GLY A 305 -13.18 13.37 -2.84
N ILE A 306 -14.03 12.44 -3.31
CA ILE A 306 -14.39 11.23 -2.55
C ILE A 306 -13.28 10.18 -2.44
N GLY A 307 -12.18 10.36 -3.20
CA GLY A 307 -11.01 9.47 -3.17
C GLY A 307 -10.91 8.45 -4.30
N LYS A 308 -11.67 8.56 -5.40
CA LYS A 308 -11.63 7.62 -6.54
C LYS A 308 -10.21 7.43 -7.12
N THR A 309 -9.51 8.54 -7.39
CA THR A 309 -8.13 8.55 -7.88
C THR A 309 -7.19 7.86 -6.89
N GLN A 310 -7.34 8.11 -5.59
CA GLN A 310 -6.55 7.46 -4.55
C GLN A 310 -6.85 5.96 -4.43
N LEU A 311 -8.11 5.55 -4.62
CA LEU A 311 -8.52 4.14 -4.65
C LEU A 311 -7.88 3.39 -5.83
N ALA A 312 -7.89 3.98 -7.02
CA ALA A 312 -7.21 3.43 -8.19
C ALA A 312 -5.69 3.31 -7.97
N MET A 313 -5.06 4.34 -7.39
CA MET A 313 -3.64 4.31 -7.03
C MET A 313 -3.31 3.21 -6.02
N GLU A 314 -4.13 3.03 -4.98
CA GLU A 314 -3.92 2.00 -3.97
C GLU A 314 -4.02 0.59 -4.57
N TYR A 315 -4.97 0.38 -5.48
CA TYR A 315 -5.06 -0.88 -6.22
C TYR A 315 -3.81 -1.16 -7.06
N ILE A 316 -3.29 -0.15 -7.76
CA ILE A 316 -2.02 -0.27 -8.48
C ILE A 316 -0.91 -0.64 -7.50
N ARG A 317 -0.79 0.03 -6.35
CA ARG A 317 0.26 -0.29 -5.36
C ARG A 317 0.21 -1.76 -4.92
N ARG A 318 -1.00 -2.31 -4.72
CA ARG A 318 -1.21 -3.70 -4.28
C ARG A 318 -1.03 -4.74 -5.38
N HIS A 319 -1.26 -4.39 -6.64
CA HIS A 319 -1.35 -5.36 -7.74
C HIS A 319 -0.46 -5.08 -8.94
N LYS A 320 0.38 -4.03 -8.92
CA LYS A 320 1.23 -3.61 -10.05
C LYS A 320 2.03 -4.75 -10.70
N GLU A 321 2.42 -5.73 -9.93
CA GLU A 321 3.25 -6.88 -10.34
C GLU A 321 2.53 -7.85 -11.26
N LYS A 322 1.20 -7.77 -11.31
CA LYS A 322 0.39 -8.59 -12.21
C LYS A 322 0.44 -8.05 -13.65
N TYR A 323 0.94 -6.83 -13.84
CA TYR A 323 0.91 -6.12 -15.11
C TYR A 323 2.31 -5.92 -15.69
N THR A 324 2.44 -6.09 -17.01
CA THR A 324 3.64 -5.76 -17.77
C THR A 324 3.77 -4.26 -18.00
N ALA A 325 2.66 -3.56 -18.15
CA ALA A 325 2.64 -2.12 -18.36
C ALA A 325 1.45 -1.48 -17.63
N ILE A 326 1.68 -0.32 -17.03
CA ILE A 326 0.64 0.46 -16.35
C ILE A 326 0.73 1.91 -16.83
N PHE A 327 -0.38 2.41 -17.35
CA PHE A 327 -0.48 3.75 -17.91
C PHE A 327 -1.62 4.52 -17.26
N TRP A 328 -1.30 5.74 -16.81
CA TRP A 328 -2.24 6.68 -16.22
C TRP A 328 -2.51 7.78 -17.24
N LEU A 329 -3.78 7.95 -17.60
CA LEU A 329 -4.23 8.87 -18.63
C LEU A 329 -5.11 9.96 -18.02
N ASN A 330 -4.85 11.21 -18.39
CA ASN A 330 -5.68 12.34 -18.02
C ASN A 330 -6.86 12.45 -19.01
N ALA A 331 -8.07 12.12 -18.55
CA ALA A 331 -9.28 12.08 -19.38
C ALA A 331 -10.23 13.28 -19.12
N ASN A 332 -9.71 14.44 -18.70
CA ASN A 332 -10.52 15.65 -18.48
C ASN A 332 -11.18 16.15 -19.78
N ASP A 333 -10.39 16.19 -20.85
CA ASP A 333 -10.72 16.69 -22.19
C ASP A 333 -9.93 15.92 -23.27
N GLU A 334 -10.31 16.12 -24.53
CA GLU A 334 -9.78 15.37 -25.67
C GLU A 334 -8.27 15.61 -25.89
N ASP A 335 -7.81 16.84 -25.74
CA ASP A 335 -6.40 17.22 -25.96
C ASP A 335 -5.50 16.61 -24.87
N SER A 336 -5.88 16.73 -23.59
CA SER A 336 -5.19 16.12 -22.45
C SER A 336 -5.04 14.59 -22.59
N LEU A 337 -6.08 13.94 -23.12
CA LEU A 337 -6.08 12.50 -23.33
C LEU A 337 -5.13 12.11 -24.46
N GLN A 338 -5.17 12.80 -25.59
CA GLN A 338 -4.24 12.59 -26.70
C GLN A 338 -2.77 12.79 -26.29
N LEU A 339 -2.48 13.81 -25.48
CA LEU A 339 -1.14 14.03 -24.91
C LEU A 339 -0.70 12.87 -24.00
N SER A 340 -1.62 12.32 -23.20
CA SER A 340 -1.34 11.13 -22.37
C SER A 340 -0.96 9.92 -23.25
N PHE A 341 -1.62 9.72 -24.39
CA PHE A 341 -1.25 8.67 -25.35
C PHE A 341 0.13 8.88 -25.97
N ARG A 342 0.52 10.12 -26.25
CA ARG A 342 1.88 10.45 -26.69
C ARG A 342 2.91 10.07 -25.63
N ASP A 343 2.63 10.31 -24.36
CA ASP A 343 3.54 9.95 -23.27
C ASP A 343 3.66 8.42 -23.10
N ILE A 344 2.56 7.68 -23.31
CA ILE A 344 2.60 6.22 -23.41
C ILE A 344 3.55 5.79 -24.53
N ALA A 345 3.39 6.34 -25.74
CA ALA A 345 4.24 6.01 -26.89
C ALA A 345 5.73 6.27 -26.57
N LYS A 346 6.06 7.41 -25.95
CA LYS A 346 7.42 7.74 -25.51
C LYS A 346 7.96 6.70 -24.52
N ARG A 347 7.18 6.31 -23.50
CA ARG A 347 7.59 5.30 -22.50
C ARG A 347 7.77 3.90 -23.08
N VAL A 348 6.90 3.50 -24.01
CA VAL A 348 7.00 2.22 -24.70
C VAL A 348 8.27 2.20 -25.55
N LEU A 349 8.56 3.25 -26.32
CA LEU A 349 9.76 3.34 -27.16
C LEU A 349 11.05 3.41 -26.33
N GLN A 350 11.03 4.01 -25.14
CA GLN A 350 12.18 3.99 -24.22
C GLN A 350 12.49 2.58 -23.71
N SER A 351 11.45 1.78 -23.45
CA SER A 351 11.61 0.41 -22.94
C SER A 351 11.87 -0.59 -24.07
N HIS A 352 11.24 -0.37 -25.22
CA HIS A 352 11.23 -1.26 -26.40
C HIS A 352 11.45 -0.47 -27.70
N PRO A 353 12.67 0.03 -27.98
CA PRO A 353 12.94 0.88 -29.14
C PRO A 353 12.65 0.20 -30.49
N SER A 354 12.71 -1.13 -30.53
CA SER A 354 12.52 -1.93 -31.74
C SER A 354 11.05 -2.31 -32.01
N THR A 355 10.10 -1.81 -31.23
CA THR A 355 8.68 -2.11 -31.44
C THR A 355 8.18 -1.52 -32.76
N ARG A 356 7.83 -2.39 -33.72
CA ARG A 356 7.51 -1.98 -35.09
C ARG A 356 6.31 -1.05 -35.21
N VAL A 357 5.36 -1.15 -34.28
CA VAL A 357 4.09 -0.41 -34.33
C VAL A 357 4.29 1.08 -34.02
N LEU A 358 5.25 1.42 -33.14
CA LEU A 358 5.48 2.80 -32.72
C LEU A 358 6.74 3.42 -33.34
N SER A 359 7.69 2.62 -33.82
CA SER A 359 9.00 3.12 -34.29
C SER A 359 8.93 4.04 -35.52
N SER A 360 7.85 3.99 -36.30
CA SER A 360 7.66 4.79 -37.51
C SER A 360 6.72 5.99 -37.34
N VAL A 361 6.16 6.18 -36.13
CA VAL A 361 5.17 7.22 -35.87
C VAL A 361 5.87 8.51 -35.46
N ASP A 362 5.50 9.61 -36.11
CA ASP A 362 5.91 10.95 -35.70
C ASP A 362 5.14 11.36 -34.43
N LEU A 363 5.83 11.34 -33.29
CA LEU A 363 5.25 11.64 -31.97
C LEU A 363 4.90 13.11 -31.77
N GLU A 364 5.47 14.01 -32.56
CA GLU A 364 5.20 15.46 -32.49
C GLU A 364 4.26 15.91 -33.63
N GLY A 365 3.79 14.97 -34.46
CA GLY A 365 2.87 15.19 -35.56
C GLY A 365 1.40 15.00 -35.17
N ASP A 366 0.69 14.19 -35.96
CA ASP A 366 -0.73 13.92 -35.79
C ASP A 366 -1.00 12.99 -34.59
N LEU A 367 -1.56 13.54 -33.51
CA LEU A 367 -1.83 12.81 -32.27
C LEU A 367 -2.85 11.68 -32.45
N ASP A 368 -3.77 11.76 -33.42
CA ASP A 368 -4.71 10.67 -33.70
C ASP A 368 -3.99 9.41 -34.22
N ARG A 369 -2.89 9.60 -34.98
CA ARG A 369 -2.02 8.49 -35.41
C ARG A 369 -1.25 7.90 -34.23
N VAL A 370 -0.82 8.74 -33.29
CA VAL A 370 -0.16 8.29 -32.05
C VAL A 370 -1.11 7.44 -31.21
N VAL A 371 -2.34 7.90 -30.98
CA VAL A 371 -3.39 7.13 -30.30
C VAL A 371 -3.62 5.79 -30.99
N SER A 372 -3.78 5.80 -32.31
CA SER A 372 -4.01 4.59 -33.11
C SER A 372 -2.85 3.59 -32.98
N ALA A 373 -1.61 4.06 -32.99
CA ALA A 373 -0.44 3.20 -32.87
C ALA A 373 -0.26 2.62 -31.46
N VAL A 374 -0.55 3.39 -30.41
CA VAL A 374 -0.54 2.88 -29.03
C VAL A 374 -1.63 1.82 -28.84
N LYS A 375 -2.85 2.05 -29.36
CA LYS A 375 -3.91 1.03 -29.35
C LYS A 375 -3.46 -0.25 -30.06
N ALA A 376 -2.89 -0.11 -31.26
CA ALA A 376 -2.35 -1.25 -32.00
C ALA A 376 -1.23 -1.99 -31.24
N TRP A 377 -0.42 -1.29 -30.43
CA TRP A 377 0.57 -1.91 -29.54
C TRP A 377 -0.09 -2.68 -28.40
N LEU A 378 -1.12 -2.12 -27.77
CA LEU A 378 -1.92 -2.78 -26.72
C LEU A 378 -2.65 -4.03 -27.25
N ASP A 379 -3.03 -4.01 -28.53
CA ASP A 379 -3.73 -5.10 -29.22
C ASP A 379 -2.79 -6.20 -29.78
N LEU A 380 -1.46 -6.06 -29.61
CA LEU A 380 -0.51 -7.08 -30.05
C LEU A 380 -0.79 -8.44 -29.39
N GLN A 381 -0.72 -9.50 -30.18
CA GLN A 381 -0.86 -10.87 -29.67
C GLN A 381 0.16 -11.14 -28.55
N GLY A 382 -0.31 -11.56 -27.38
CA GLY A 382 0.52 -11.80 -26.19
C GLY A 382 0.60 -10.60 -25.23
N ASN A 383 0.25 -9.39 -25.68
CA ASN A 383 0.24 -8.18 -24.85
C ASN A 383 -1.07 -8.07 -24.04
N ALA A 384 -1.32 -9.04 -23.16
CA ALA A 384 -2.60 -9.12 -22.43
C ALA A 384 -2.58 -8.60 -20.98
N ARG A 385 -1.41 -8.20 -20.49
CA ARG A 385 -1.19 -7.88 -19.07
C ARG A 385 -0.93 -6.40 -18.82
N TRP A 386 -1.49 -5.51 -19.63
CA TRP A 386 -1.43 -4.07 -19.34
C TRP A 386 -2.63 -3.60 -18.50
N LEU A 387 -2.47 -2.47 -17.82
CA LEU A 387 -3.52 -1.75 -17.09
C LEU A 387 -3.58 -0.29 -17.57
N LEU A 388 -4.75 0.15 -18.04
CA LEU A 388 -5.03 1.55 -18.35
C LEU A 388 -5.89 2.17 -17.24
N ILE A 389 -5.51 3.37 -16.81
CA ILE A 389 -6.29 4.17 -15.87
C ILE A 389 -6.70 5.47 -16.57
N PHE A 390 -7.98 5.62 -16.87
CA PHE A 390 -8.55 6.87 -17.35
C PHE A 390 -9.05 7.68 -16.15
N ASP A 391 -8.25 8.64 -15.72
CA ASP A 391 -8.55 9.46 -14.54
C ASP A 391 -9.27 10.76 -14.93
N ASN A 392 -10.26 11.15 -14.13
CA ASN A 392 -11.08 12.36 -14.31
C ASN A 392 -11.91 12.38 -15.61
N TYR A 393 -12.49 11.25 -16.01
CA TYR A 393 -13.40 11.16 -17.15
C TYR A 393 -14.78 11.77 -16.82
N ASP A 394 -14.82 13.07 -16.53
CA ASP A 394 -16.00 13.76 -16.00
C ASP A 394 -16.93 14.30 -17.09
N ASN A 395 -16.45 14.42 -18.34
CA ASN A 395 -17.18 15.00 -19.47
C ASN A 395 -17.48 13.97 -20.59
N PRO A 396 -18.28 12.92 -20.34
CA PRO A 396 -18.60 11.94 -21.38
C PRO A 396 -19.45 12.56 -22.49
N ARG A 397 -19.12 12.25 -23.75
CA ARG A 397 -19.87 12.72 -24.92
C ARG A 397 -21.21 11.97 -25.02
N ILE A 398 -22.31 12.66 -24.74
CA ILE A 398 -23.68 12.10 -24.73
C ILE A 398 -24.42 12.34 -26.07
N SER A 399 -23.94 13.24 -26.93
CA SER A 399 -24.59 13.58 -28.22
C SER A 399 -23.60 13.75 -29.37
N ASN A 400 -24.07 13.63 -30.63
CA ASN A 400 -23.24 13.73 -31.85
C ASN A 400 -22.71 15.15 -32.17
N LYS A 401 -22.82 16.12 -31.26
CA LYS A 401 -22.22 17.43 -31.46
C LYS A 401 -20.74 17.38 -31.09
N SER A 402 -19.87 17.78 -32.02
CA SER A 402 -18.43 17.85 -31.82
C SER A 402 -18.08 19.00 -30.88
N ASP A 403 -17.98 18.71 -29.58
CA ASP A 403 -17.40 19.59 -28.59
C ASP A 403 -16.12 18.93 -28.05
N ARG A 404 -14.98 19.60 -28.21
CA ARG A 404 -13.65 19.11 -27.76
C ARG A 404 -13.54 18.99 -26.24
N SER A 405 -14.42 19.66 -25.48
CA SER A 405 -14.51 19.50 -24.03
C SER A 405 -15.17 18.18 -23.61
N THR A 406 -15.78 17.45 -24.56
CA THR A 406 -16.43 16.16 -24.32
C THR A 406 -15.67 15.04 -25.00
N ILE A 407 -15.55 13.90 -24.33
CA ILE A 407 -14.77 12.76 -24.83
C ILE A 407 -15.69 11.54 -25.02
N ASP A 408 -15.59 10.91 -26.19
CA ASP A 408 -16.10 9.55 -26.37
C ASP A 408 -14.97 8.55 -26.10
N ILE A 409 -14.90 8.05 -24.86
CA ILE A 409 -13.81 7.18 -24.42
C ILE A 409 -13.68 5.90 -25.27
N ARG A 410 -14.77 5.45 -25.91
CA ARG A 410 -14.77 4.26 -26.78
C ARG A 410 -13.78 4.38 -27.94
N GLN A 411 -13.50 5.60 -28.41
CA GLN A 411 -12.53 5.85 -29.49
C GLN A 411 -11.08 5.59 -29.04
N TYR A 412 -10.83 5.67 -27.73
CA TYR A 412 -9.52 5.50 -27.10
C TYR A 412 -9.29 4.10 -26.53
N LEU A 413 -10.32 3.26 -26.46
CA LEU A 413 -10.16 1.88 -26.00
C LEU A 413 -9.55 1.00 -27.10
N PRO A 414 -8.65 0.05 -26.78
CA PRO A 414 -8.14 -0.94 -27.72
C PRO A 414 -9.25 -1.80 -28.33
N GLU A 415 -8.99 -2.42 -29.48
CA GLU A 415 -9.98 -3.27 -30.15
C GLU A 415 -10.14 -4.62 -29.44
N SER A 416 -9.05 -5.17 -28.91
CA SER A 416 -9.06 -6.41 -28.16
C SER A 416 -9.64 -6.23 -26.75
N ASP A 417 -10.17 -7.33 -26.21
CA ASP A 417 -10.67 -7.39 -24.83
C ASP A 417 -9.60 -7.82 -23.82
N GLN A 418 -8.33 -7.76 -24.24
CA GLN A 418 -7.18 -8.05 -23.39
C GLN A 418 -6.88 -6.85 -22.48
N GLY A 419 -6.08 -7.08 -21.43
CA GLY A 419 -5.72 -6.04 -20.47
C GLY A 419 -6.88 -5.61 -19.57
N LEU A 420 -6.55 -4.75 -18.60
CA LEU A 420 -7.49 -4.24 -17.61
C LEU A 420 -7.64 -2.72 -17.73
N ILE A 421 -8.84 -2.22 -17.41
CA ILE A 421 -9.16 -0.79 -17.47
C ILE A 421 -9.81 -0.32 -16.17
N ILE A 422 -9.32 0.78 -15.63
CA ILE A 422 -9.95 1.50 -14.53
C ILE A 422 -10.33 2.90 -15.03
N ILE A 423 -11.56 3.33 -14.76
CA ILE A 423 -12.05 4.65 -15.12
C ILE A 423 -12.51 5.36 -13.85
N THR A 424 -12.00 6.56 -13.58
CA THR A 424 -12.50 7.40 -12.48
C THR A 424 -13.35 8.54 -13.05
N THR A 425 -14.54 8.76 -12.47
CA THR A 425 -15.48 9.78 -12.96
C THR A 425 -16.42 10.28 -11.88
N ARG A 426 -16.93 11.51 -12.01
CA ARG A 426 -18.08 12.02 -11.25
C ARG A 426 -19.42 11.58 -11.84
N SER A 427 -19.42 11.16 -13.11
CA SER A 427 -20.63 10.84 -13.85
C SER A 427 -21.06 9.39 -13.63
N ALA A 428 -22.21 9.18 -13.00
CA ALA A 428 -22.83 7.85 -12.88
C ALA A 428 -23.38 7.29 -14.22
N ARG A 429 -23.30 8.08 -15.31
CA ARG A 429 -23.79 7.72 -16.65
C ARG A 429 -22.78 6.97 -17.50
N VAL A 430 -21.52 6.84 -17.05
CA VAL A 430 -20.48 6.10 -17.76
C VAL A 430 -20.75 4.61 -17.62
N THR A 431 -20.85 3.90 -18.76
CA THR A 431 -21.23 2.48 -18.82
C THR A 431 -20.19 1.60 -19.51
N GLN A 432 -19.02 2.13 -19.82
CA GLN A 432 -17.93 1.43 -20.52
C GLN A 432 -17.14 0.47 -19.60
N GLY A 433 -17.80 -0.05 -18.56
CA GLY A 433 -17.26 -0.99 -17.58
C GLY A 433 -18.25 -1.28 -16.46
N ARG A 434 -17.90 -2.21 -15.57
CA ARG A 434 -18.67 -2.54 -14.36
C ARG A 434 -18.57 -1.38 -13.38
N ARG A 435 -19.71 -0.87 -12.92
CA ARG A 435 -19.77 0.33 -12.09
C ARG A 435 -19.60 -0.02 -10.62
N LEU A 436 -18.69 0.67 -9.96
CA LEU A 436 -18.51 0.66 -8.51
C LEU A 436 -18.73 2.08 -7.98
N HIS A 437 -19.72 2.21 -7.09
CA HIS A 437 -20.07 3.50 -6.50
C HIS A 437 -19.22 3.75 -5.26
N VAL A 438 -18.28 4.70 -5.35
CA VAL A 438 -17.43 5.10 -4.22
C VAL A 438 -18.22 6.05 -3.31
N GLN A 439 -18.55 5.57 -2.11
CA GLN A 439 -19.43 6.27 -1.15
C GLN A 439 -18.64 7.17 -0.20
N LYS A 440 -19.31 7.86 0.73
CA LYS A 440 -18.64 8.57 1.84
C LYS A 440 -18.06 7.55 2.83
N LEU A 441 -17.08 7.99 3.64
CA LEU A 441 -16.58 7.15 4.73
C LEU A 441 -17.66 7.08 5.82
N ALA A 442 -18.15 5.87 6.08
CA ALA A 442 -19.23 5.66 7.06
C ALA A 442 -18.74 5.72 8.52
N GLY A 443 -17.48 5.34 8.77
CA GLY A 443 -16.90 5.27 10.10
C GLY A 443 -16.35 6.61 10.58
N LEU A 444 -16.80 7.07 11.76
CA LEU A 444 -16.19 8.20 12.46
C LEU A 444 -14.67 7.99 12.67
N GLU A 445 -14.27 6.75 12.98
CA GLU A 445 -12.88 6.37 13.21
C GLU A 445 -12.01 6.55 11.95
N ASP A 446 -12.55 6.26 10.76
CA ASP A 446 -11.82 6.46 9.50
C ASP A 446 -11.59 7.96 9.24
N GLY A 447 -12.60 8.79 9.50
CA GLY A 447 -12.47 10.23 9.38
C GLY A 447 -11.49 10.83 10.39
N LEU A 448 -11.52 10.35 11.64
CA LEU A 448 -10.55 10.73 12.68
C LEU A 448 -9.13 10.33 12.31
N LYS A 449 -8.95 9.17 11.67
CA LYS A 449 -7.65 8.69 11.21
C LYS A 449 -7.10 9.58 10.08
N ILE A 450 -7.92 9.99 9.12
CA ILE A 450 -7.51 10.97 8.09
C ILE A 450 -7.11 12.28 8.74
N LEU A 451 -7.93 12.81 9.65
CA LEU A 451 -7.68 14.08 10.34
C LEU A 451 -6.39 14.01 11.17
N SER A 452 -6.15 12.90 11.88
CA SER A 452 -4.93 12.66 12.64
C SER A 452 -3.70 12.63 11.74
N ASN A 453 -3.77 11.89 10.62
CA ASN A 453 -2.66 11.74 9.69
C ASN A 453 -2.27 13.05 9.00
N THR A 454 -3.26 13.87 8.66
CA THR A 454 -3.05 15.13 7.91
C THR A 454 -2.79 16.32 8.81
N SER A 455 -3.16 16.29 10.10
CA SER A 455 -2.83 17.38 11.03
C SER A 455 -1.51 17.18 11.76
N GLY A 456 -0.95 15.96 11.77
CA GLY A 456 0.26 15.63 12.52
C GLY A 456 0.09 15.73 14.05
N ARG A 457 -1.14 15.86 14.55
CA ARG A 457 -1.43 16.04 15.98
C ARG A 457 -1.66 14.70 16.68
N GLU A 458 -1.27 14.63 17.94
CA GLU A 458 -1.53 13.47 18.81
C GLU A 458 -2.91 13.58 19.50
N GLY A 459 -3.47 12.45 19.93
CA GLY A 459 -4.69 12.42 20.75
C GLY A 459 -6.00 12.75 20.01
N VAL A 460 -5.99 12.90 18.68
CA VAL A 460 -7.14 13.31 17.86
C VAL A 460 -8.38 12.44 18.07
N ALA A 461 -8.21 11.12 18.24
CA ALA A 461 -9.33 10.20 18.44
C ALA A 461 -10.14 10.47 19.72
N ASN A 462 -9.49 11.03 20.75
CA ASN A 462 -10.08 11.33 22.06
C ASN A 462 -10.51 12.80 22.20
N ASP A 463 -10.19 13.66 21.23
CA ASP A 463 -10.54 15.08 21.28
C ASP A 463 -12.02 15.29 20.88
N PRO A 464 -12.86 15.89 21.74
CA PRO A 464 -14.28 16.10 21.43
C PRO A 464 -14.51 16.99 20.20
N GLY A 465 -13.69 18.03 20.02
CA GLY A 465 -13.79 18.94 18.88
C GLY A 465 -13.39 18.26 17.58
N ALA A 466 -12.42 17.35 17.60
CA ALA A 466 -12.07 16.54 16.44
C ALA A 466 -13.22 15.61 16.02
N ARG A 467 -13.86 14.95 16.98
CA ARG A 467 -15.02 14.07 16.73
C ARG A 467 -16.20 14.85 16.13
N GLU A 468 -16.49 16.02 16.68
CA GLU A 468 -17.54 16.89 16.17
C GLU A 468 -17.21 17.42 14.76
N LEU A 469 -15.96 17.82 14.53
CA LEU A 469 -15.49 18.24 13.21
C LEU A 469 -15.63 17.13 12.17
N VAL A 470 -15.19 15.90 12.46
CA VAL A 470 -15.33 14.77 11.54
C VAL A 470 -16.81 14.48 11.26
N SER A 471 -17.67 14.54 12.27
CA SER A 471 -19.11 14.39 12.09
C SER A 471 -19.69 15.49 11.19
N LYS A 472 -19.21 16.73 11.30
CA LYS A 472 -19.65 17.85 10.47
C LYS A 472 -19.23 17.70 9.02
N LEU A 473 -18.01 17.21 8.79
CA LEU A 473 -17.44 16.98 7.47
C LEU A 473 -18.00 15.73 6.76
N ASP A 474 -18.87 14.98 7.44
CA ASP A 474 -19.74 13.94 6.86
C ASP A 474 -18.98 12.89 6.03
N GLY A 475 -17.80 12.48 6.53
CA GLY A 475 -17.01 11.41 5.90
C GLY A 475 -16.46 11.74 4.51
N LEU A 476 -16.37 13.02 4.13
CA LEU A 476 -15.77 13.47 2.87
C LEU A 476 -14.24 13.52 2.97
N PRO A 477 -13.48 12.62 2.30
CA PRO A 477 -12.03 12.52 2.49
C PRO A 477 -11.26 13.80 2.16
N LEU A 478 -11.61 14.48 1.06
CA LEU A 478 -10.94 15.73 0.69
C LEU A 478 -11.18 16.85 1.71
N ALA A 479 -12.40 16.98 2.23
CA ALA A 479 -12.71 17.99 3.25
C ALA A 479 -11.93 17.71 4.55
N LEU A 480 -11.88 16.44 4.96
CA LEU A 480 -11.12 15.99 6.12
C LEU A 480 -9.61 16.26 5.97
N SER A 481 -9.03 15.93 4.82
CA SER A 481 -7.61 16.17 4.56
C SER A 481 -7.26 17.66 4.49
N THR A 482 -8.14 18.49 3.91
CA THR A 482 -7.93 19.94 3.84
C THR A 482 -8.03 20.58 5.23
N ALA A 483 -8.99 20.15 6.07
CA ALA A 483 -9.08 20.60 7.45
C ALA A 483 -7.86 20.18 8.28
N GLY A 484 -7.35 18.95 8.10
CA GLY A 484 -6.14 18.49 8.76
C GLY A 484 -4.89 19.26 8.34
N ALA A 485 -4.68 19.46 7.03
CA ALA A 485 -3.55 20.25 6.52
C ALA A 485 -3.54 21.70 7.05
N TYR A 486 -4.73 22.30 7.21
CA TYR A 486 -4.84 23.58 7.90
C TYR A 486 -4.35 23.50 9.35
N LEU A 487 -4.84 22.49 10.10
CA LEU A 487 -4.53 22.28 11.51
C LEU A 487 -3.06 21.89 11.76
N GLU A 488 -2.35 21.38 10.77
CA GLU A 488 -0.90 21.14 10.85
C GLU A 488 -0.10 22.45 11.02
N HIS A 489 -0.58 23.55 10.42
CA HIS A 489 0.17 24.79 10.31
C HIS A 489 -0.31 25.93 11.23
N VAL A 490 -1.33 25.67 12.05
CA VAL A 490 -1.85 26.65 13.02
C VAL A 490 -1.92 26.07 14.42
N THR A 491 -2.01 26.94 15.42
CA THR A 491 -2.15 26.56 16.83
C THR A 491 -3.60 26.38 17.28
N ASP A 492 -4.58 26.78 16.45
CA ASP A 492 -6.01 26.66 16.73
C ASP A 492 -6.37 25.21 17.09
N SER A 493 -7.16 25.02 18.14
CA SER A 493 -7.76 23.75 18.52
C SER A 493 -8.78 23.27 17.48
N PHE A 494 -9.15 21.98 17.52
CA PHE A 494 -10.21 21.45 16.64
C PHE A 494 -11.54 22.19 16.84
N ALA A 495 -11.87 22.57 18.08
CA ALA A 495 -13.05 23.35 18.41
C ALA A 495 -12.99 24.81 17.89
N GLU A 496 -11.81 25.41 17.81
CA GLU A 496 -11.61 26.72 17.17
C GLU A 496 -11.80 26.64 15.67
N TYR A 497 -11.19 25.64 15.01
CA TYR A 497 -11.40 25.40 13.59
C TYR A 497 -12.87 25.15 13.25
N LEU A 498 -13.56 24.33 14.06
CA LEU A 498 -14.99 24.07 13.87
C LEU A 498 -15.81 25.37 13.92
N ARG A 499 -15.52 26.28 14.87
CA ARG A 499 -16.19 27.59 14.93
C ARG A 499 -15.92 28.44 13.67
N LEU A 500 -14.68 28.45 13.17
CA LEU A 500 -14.33 29.13 11.93
C LEU A 500 -15.08 28.53 10.72
N TYR A 501 -15.14 27.21 10.66
CA TYR A 501 -15.88 26.47 9.64
C TYR A 501 -17.37 26.84 9.66
N GLU A 502 -18.02 26.84 10.82
CA GLU A 502 -19.44 27.17 10.93
C GLU A 502 -19.75 28.62 10.57
N ALA A 503 -18.89 29.56 10.96
CA ALA A 503 -19.02 30.95 10.56
C ALA A 503 -18.91 31.11 9.03
N SER A 504 -17.91 30.48 8.42
CA SER A 504 -17.71 30.51 6.97
C SER A 504 -18.84 29.81 6.20
N TRP A 505 -19.40 28.71 6.75
CA TRP A 505 -20.56 28.01 6.18
C TRP A 505 -21.77 28.94 6.07
N LEU A 506 -22.07 29.69 7.13
CA LEU A 506 -23.18 30.65 7.15
C LEU A 506 -22.97 31.81 6.17
N GLU A 507 -21.73 32.32 6.07
CA GLU A 507 -21.38 33.36 5.10
C GLU A 507 -21.54 32.86 3.65
N LEU A 508 -21.06 31.67 3.33
CA LEU A 508 -21.21 31.06 2.00
C LEU A 508 -22.67 30.79 1.64
N GLN A 509 -23.51 30.44 2.62
CA GLN A 509 -24.95 30.27 2.41
C GLN A 509 -25.64 31.56 1.95
N THR A 510 -25.14 32.72 2.38
CA THR A 510 -25.70 34.03 2.00
C THR A 510 -25.10 34.57 0.70
N THR A 511 -23.80 34.33 0.47
CA THR A 511 -23.04 34.91 -0.66
C THR A 511 -23.01 34.04 -1.92
N SER A 512 -23.17 32.72 -1.79
CA SER A 512 -23.06 31.74 -2.89
C SER A 512 -24.20 30.71 -2.89
N PRO A 513 -25.46 31.14 -3.13
CA PRO A 513 -26.64 30.28 -3.02
C PRO A 513 -26.70 29.14 -4.06
N THR A 514 -25.88 29.22 -5.11
CA THR A 514 -25.78 28.21 -6.18
C THR A 514 -25.09 26.91 -5.73
N LEU A 515 -24.36 26.91 -4.62
CA LEU A 515 -23.86 25.70 -3.95
C LEU A 515 -25.01 24.98 -3.25
N SER A 516 -25.79 24.24 -4.05
CA SER A 516 -27.04 23.59 -3.62
C SER A 516 -26.82 22.25 -2.94
N SER A 517 -25.73 21.52 -3.25
CA SER A 517 -25.38 20.28 -2.56
C SER A 517 -24.67 20.58 -1.24
N TYR A 518 -24.96 19.79 -0.20
CA TYR A 518 -24.30 19.90 1.10
C TYR A 518 -22.79 19.62 0.95
N GLU A 519 -22.44 18.69 0.08
CA GLU A 519 -21.09 18.20 -0.13
C GLU A 519 -20.20 19.23 -0.81
N ASP A 520 -20.69 19.90 -1.86
CA ASP A 520 -19.96 21.00 -2.47
C ASP A 520 -19.79 22.11 -1.44
N ARG A 521 -20.84 22.48 -0.71
CA ARG A 521 -20.71 23.51 0.32
C ARG A 521 -19.68 23.14 1.38
N SER A 522 -19.64 21.89 1.83
CA SER A 522 -18.68 21.44 2.85
C SER A 522 -17.23 21.57 2.37
N LEU A 523 -16.96 21.17 1.14
CA LEU A 523 -15.64 21.35 0.52
C LEU A 523 -15.31 22.84 0.35
N TYR A 524 -16.22 23.64 -0.19
CA TYR A 524 -15.99 25.08 -0.37
C TYR A 524 -15.75 25.80 0.96
N THR A 525 -16.45 25.43 2.03
CA THR A 525 -16.22 25.99 3.38
C THR A 525 -14.82 25.66 3.88
N THR A 526 -14.36 24.41 3.78
CA THR A 526 -12.97 24.06 4.16
C THR A 526 -11.94 24.85 3.34
N TRP A 527 -12.16 25.00 2.04
CA TRP A 527 -11.30 25.79 1.15
C TRP A 527 -11.28 27.28 1.52
N GLN A 528 -12.44 27.86 1.83
CA GLN A 528 -12.57 29.28 2.17
C GLN A 528 -11.84 29.62 3.48
N VAL A 529 -12.00 28.80 4.53
CA VAL A 529 -11.28 28.97 5.80
C VAL A 529 -9.77 28.94 5.58
N THR A 530 -9.28 27.97 4.79
CA THR A 530 -7.86 27.85 4.46
C THR A 530 -7.36 29.01 3.59
N PHE A 531 -8.14 29.40 2.58
CA PHE A 531 -7.84 30.54 1.72
C PHE A 531 -7.69 31.84 2.51
N ASP A 532 -8.58 32.08 3.48
CA ASP A 532 -8.54 33.27 4.32
C ASP A 532 -7.31 33.31 5.22
N GLN A 533 -6.86 32.16 5.71
CA GLN A 533 -5.62 32.06 6.47
C GLN A 533 -4.39 32.30 5.60
N ILE A 534 -4.33 31.71 4.41
CA ILE A 534 -3.25 31.97 3.44
C ILE A 534 -3.21 33.45 3.08
N ARG A 535 -4.37 34.09 2.85
CA ARG A 535 -4.45 35.53 2.54
C ARG A 535 -3.90 36.41 3.66
N LYS A 536 -4.14 36.04 4.93
CA LYS A 536 -3.56 36.73 6.10
C LYS A 536 -2.05 36.57 6.18
N GLN A 537 -1.53 35.38 5.88
CA GLN A 537 -0.09 35.09 5.97
C GLN A 537 0.71 35.64 4.77
N ASN A 538 0.15 35.51 3.56
CA ASN A 538 0.77 35.97 2.32
C ASN A 538 -0.32 36.31 1.28
N ALA A 539 -0.63 37.60 1.16
CA ALA A 539 -1.60 38.08 0.19
C ALA A 539 -1.24 37.72 -1.27
N ALA A 540 0.05 37.64 -1.61
CA ALA A 540 0.48 37.29 -2.97
C ALA A 540 0.19 35.81 -3.29
N SER A 541 0.36 34.89 -2.34
CA SER A 541 -0.04 33.47 -2.51
C SER A 541 -1.54 33.33 -2.77
N ALA A 542 -2.37 34.07 -2.02
CA ALA A 542 -3.83 34.04 -2.19
C ALA A 542 -4.28 34.62 -3.54
N GLN A 543 -3.69 35.74 -3.98
CA GLN A 543 -3.98 36.30 -5.31
C GLN A 543 -3.46 35.39 -6.42
N PHE A 544 -2.32 34.74 -6.21
CA PHE A 544 -1.78 33.80 -7.16
C PHE A 544 -2.67 32.59 -7.35
N LEU A 545 -3.23 32.03 -6.27
CA LEU A 545 -4.20 30.93 -6.36
C LEU A 545 -5.49 31.35 -7.11
N LYS A 546 -5.95 32.60 -6.95
CA LYS A 546 -7.07 33.13 -7.74
C LYS A 546 -6.72 33.24 -9.22
N LEU A 547 -5.51 33.71 -9.53
CA LEU A 547 -5.02 33.76 -10.90
C LEU A 547 -4.93 32.34 -11.50
N TRP A 548 -4.50 31.34 -10.72
CA TRP A 548 -4.43 29.94 -11.13
C TRP A 548 -5.77 29.34 -11.54
N ALA A 549 -6.89 29.82 -10.99
CA ALA A 549 -8.22 29.34 -11.39
C ALA A 549 -8.55 29.60 -12.88
N TYR A 550 -7.76 30.43 -13.57
CA TYR A 550 -7.88 30.70 -15.01
C TYR A 550 -6.96 29.85 -15.89
N PHE A 551 -6.06 29.06 -15.30
CA PHE A 551 -5.11 28.19 -16.01
C PHE A 551 -5.55 26.73 -15.90
N ASP A 552 -4.99 25.87 -16.77
CA ASP A 552 -5.08 24.43 -16.54
C ASP A 552 -4.35 24.07 -15.23
N LYS A 553 -4.88 23.09 -14.50
CA LYS A 553 -4.40 22.67 -13.18
C LYS A 553 -2.95 22.13 -13.18
N GLN A 554 -2.35 21.85 -14.35
CA GLN A 554 -0.99 21.31 -14.47
C GLN A 554 0.06 22.32 -15.01
N ASP A 555 -0.35 23.49 -15.51
CA ASP A 555 0.50 24.36 -16.35
C ASP A 555 1.05 25.62 -15.66
N VAL A 556 1.45 25.54 -14.38
CA VAL A 556 2.01 26.72 -13.69
C VAL A 556 3.46 26.53 -13.22
N TRP A 557 4.37 27.21 -13.91
CA TRP A 557 5.79 27.32 -13.54
C TRP A 557 6.25 28.78 -13.52
N PHE A 558 7.40 29.04 -12.89
CA PHE A 558 7.95 30.39 -12.72
C PHE A 558 8.07 31.19 -14.03
N GLY A 559 8.39 30.50 -15.14
CA GLY A 559 8.55 31.12 -16.46
C GLY A 559 7.29 31.80 -16.99
N LEU A 560 6.11 31.37 -16.53
CA LEU A 560 4.83 31.97 -16.91
C LEU A 560 4.69 33.41 -16.38
N ILE A 561 5.23 33.69 -15.20
CA ILE A 561 5.08 34.99 -14.54
C ILE A 561 6.35 35.84 -14.53
N GLN A 562 7.53 35.27 -14.82
CA GLN A 562 8.82 35.96 -14.67
C GLN A 562 8.95 37.24 -15.50
N HIS A 563 8.17 37.36 -16.59
CA HIS A 563 8.15 38.51 -17.49
C HIS A 563 7.07 39.54 -17.12
N ALA A 564 6.20 39.25 -16.17
CA ALA A 564 5.18 40.16 -15.67
C ALA A 564 5.74 41.18 -14.65
N ARG A 565 6.98 41.65 -14.84
CA ARG A 565 7.62 42.61 -13.92
C ARG A 565 7.13 44.05 -14.11
N SER A 566 6.50 44.34 -15.25
CA SER A 566 6.05 45.67 -15.65
C SER A 566 4.57 45.94 -15.37
N THR A 567 3.84 45.04 -14.70
CA THR A 567 2.45 45.29 -14.29
C THR A 567 2.39 46.26 -13.10
N ASP A 568 1.30 47.02 -13.02
CA ASP A 568 0.97 47.90 -11.90
C ASP A 568 0.64 47.13 -10.60
N ASP A 569 0.39 45.83 -10.69
CA ASP A 569 0.09 44.96 -9.55
C ASP A 569 1.33 44.60 -8.73
N GLU A 570 1.43 45.16 -7.53
CA GLU A 570 2.55 44.95 -6.60
C GLU A 570 2.78 43.46 -6.25
N TRP A 571 1.71 42.68 -6.11
CA TRP A 571 1.80 41.26 -5.75
C TRP A 571 2.41 40.42 -6.89
N ILE A 572 2.12 40.75 -8.15
CA ILE A 572 2.71 40.06 -9.32
C ILE A 572 4.20 40.37 -9.40
N ARG A 573 4.60 41.64 -9.20
CA ARG A 573 6.02 42.01 -9.18
C ARG A 573 6.80 41.22 -8.14
N LYS A 574 6.23 41.06 -6.94
CA LYS A 574 6.83 40.30 -5.84
C LYS A 574 7.03 38.82 -6.18
N LEU A 575 6.08 38.21 -6.90
CA LEU A 575 6.19 36.82 -7.34
C LEU A 575 7.19 36.65 -8.51
N ALA A 576 7.19 37.60 -9.46
CA ALA A 576 8.03 37.60 -10.65
C ALA A 576 9.49 38.05 -10.42
N GLU A 577 9.79 38.57 -9.22
CA GLU A 577 11.11 39.10 -8.85
C GLU A 577 12.23 38.07 -9.04
N ASN A 578 12.03 36.86 -8.52
CA ASN A 578 12.97 35.75 -8.66
C ASN A 578 12.29 34.41 -8.31
N LYS A 579 12.95 33.30 -8.69
CA LYS A 579 12.45 31.94 -8.46
C LYS A 579 12.24 31.61 -6.98
N VAL A 580 12.99 32.25 -6.07
CA VAL A 580 12.86 32.02 -4.62
C VAL A 580 11.55 32.61 -4.10
N SER A 581 11.18 33.83 -4.50
CA SER A 581 9.92 34.48 -4.13
C SER A 581 8.71 33.69 -4.64
N PHE A 582 8.76 33.22 -5.88
CA PHE A 582 7.77 32.31 -6.45
C PHE A 582 7.65 31.01 -5.65
N ASN A 583 8.76 30.32 -5.43
CA ASN A 583 8.78 29.05 -4.70
C ASN A 583 8.26 29.21 -3.27
N LYS A 584 8.53 30.33 -2.59
CA LYS A 584 7.97 30.62 -1.26
C LYS A 584 6.45 30.74 -1.30
N ALA A 585 5.90 31.41 -2.32
CA ALA A 585 4.46 31.59 -2.45
C ALA A 585 3.75 30.27 -2.76
N VAL A 586 4.30 29.47 -3.68
CA VAL A 586 3.80 28.13 -4.03
C VAL A 586 3.94 27.17 -2.85
N ARG A 587 5.06 27.20 -2.14
CA ARG A 587 5.29 26.36 -0.95
C ARG A 587 4.19 26.55 0.08
N LEU A 588 3.76 27.78 0.33
CA LEU A 588 2.66 28.05 1.26
C LEU A 588 1.34 27.41 0.77
N LEU A 589 1.04 27.45 -0.53
CA LEU A 589 -0.14 26.78 -1.09
C LEU A 589 -0.05 25.26 -0.95
N CYS A 590 1.15 24.69 -1.09
CA CYS A 590 1.41 23.27 -0.90
C CYS A 590 1.31 22.82 0.56
N GLU A 591 1.83 23.62 1.49
CA GLU A 591 1.75 23.39 2.95
C GLU A 591 0.27 23.24 3.38
N TYR A 592 -0.61 24.13 2.90
CA TYR A 592 -2.04 24.03 3.17
C TYR A 592 -2.81 23.03 2.29
N GLY A 593 -2.14 22.23 1.46
CA GLY A 593 -2.77 21.21 0.62
C GLY A 593 -3.66 21.75 -0.51
N LEU A 594 -3.52 23.01 -0.91
CA LEU A 594 -4.26 23.62 -2.03
C LEU A 594 -3.52 23.48 -3.37
N ALA A 595 -2.27 23.04 -3.34
CA ALA A 595 -1.43 22.81 -4.51
C ALA A 595 -0.52 21.60 -4.28
N HIS A 596 -0.12 20.93 -5.35
CA HIS A 596 0.88 19.87 -5.28
C HIS A 596 2.03 20.19 -6.24
N PRO A 597 3.29 20.11 -5.80
CA PRO A 597 4.41 20.24 -6.71
C PRO A 597 4.45 19.01 -7.62
N GLU A 598 4.58 19.23 -8.91
CA GLU A 598 4.83 18.13 -9.84
C GLU A 598 6.24 17.58 -9.56
N PRO A 599 6.41 16.26 -9.33
CA PRO A 599 7.74 15.67 -9.21
C PRO A 599 8.45 15.87 -10.54
N SER A 600 9.58 16.59 -10.53
CA SER A 600 10.41 16.72 -11.72
C SER A 600 10.70 15.33 -12.29
N LEU A 601 10.26 15.08 -13.53
CA LEU A 601 10.64 13.92 -14.33
C LEU A 601 12.17 13.90 -14.44
N GLY A 602 12.81 13.16 -13.53
CA GLY A 602 14.24 12.93 -13.46
C GLY A 602 14.54 11.44 -13.56
#